data_AF-A0A9D6SCW3-F1
#
_entry.id   AF-A0A9D6SCW3-F1
#
_cell.length_a   1.000
_cell.length_b   1.000
_cell.length_c   1.000
_cell.angle_alpha   90.00
_cell.angle_beta   90.00
_cell.angle_gamma   90.00
#
_symmetry.space_group_name_H-M   'P 1'
#
loop_
_entity.id
_entity.type
_entity.pdbx_description
1 polymer ?
#
loop_
_entity_poly.entity_id
_entity_poly.type
_entity_poly.pdbx_seq_one_letter_code
_entity_poly.pdbx_strand_id
1 'polypeptide(L)' 'TLSTDLWTIGGDPATDVVGRAIVIHGLADDFATQPTGNAGNRIGCGVVAAEA' A
#
# COMPACT_ATOMS: atom_id res chain seq x y z
N THR A 1 -13.63 -4.50 -8.00
CA THR A 1 -12.76 -4.65 -6.81
C THR A 1 -11.47 -5.31 -7.26
N LEU A 2 -10.32 -4.88 -6.72
CA LEU A 2 -9.03 -5.52 -6.94
C LEU A 2 -8.73 -6.42 -5.73
N SER A 3 -8.24 -7.64 -5.96
CA SER A 3 -7.84 -8.57 -4.90
C SER A 3 -6.48 -9.16 -5.25
N THR A 4 -5.67 -9.42 -4.23
CA THR A 4 -4.34 -10.04 -4.37
C THR A 4 -4.03 -10.84 -3.11
N ASP A 5 -3.22 -11.88 -3.27
CA ASP A 5 -2.70 -12.78 -2.24
C ASP A 5 -1.21 -12.51 -1.94
N LEU A 6 -0.65 -11.42 -2.45
CA LEU A 6 0.76 -11.05 -2.27
C LEU A 6 1.14 -10.60 -0.86
N TRP A 7 0.15 -10.27 -0.02
CA TRP A 7 0.35 -9.67 1.31
C TRP A 7 -0.36 -10.48 2.39
N THR A 8 0.23 -10.53 3.59
CA THR A 8 -0.33 -11.19 4.77
C THR A 8 -0.49 -10.23 5.94
N ILE A 9 -1.31 -10.60 6.93
CA ILE A 9 -1.43 -9.88 8.21
C ILE A 9 -1.05 -10.88 9.32
N GLY A 10 0.09 -10.65 9.99
CA GLY A 10 0.62 -11.56 11.01
C GLY A 10 1.13 -12.90 10.46
N GLY A 11 1.49 -12.94 9.16
CA GLY A 11 1.95 -14.13 8.45
C GLY A 11 3.47 -14.18 8.26
N ASP A 12 3.91 -14.49 7.03
CA ASP A 12 5.33 -14.52 6.68
C ASP A 12 5.95 -13.12 6.81
N PRO A 13 7.08 -12.94 7.52
CA PRO A 13 7.71 -11.63 7.69
C PRO A 13 8.06 -10.88 6.40
N ALA A 14 8.25 -11.58 5.28
CA ALA A 14 8.53 -10.97 3.99
C ALA A 14 7.29 -10.35 3.32
N THR A 15 6.09 -10.81 3.68
CA THR A 15 4.81 -10.35 3.12
C THR A 15 3.89 -9.70 4.16
N ASP A 16 4.27 -9.71 5.43
CA ASP A 16 3.50 -9.09 6.51
C ASP A 16 3.49 -7.56 6.37
N VAL A 17 2.28 -7.01 6.23
CA VAL A 17 2.09 -5.56 6.08
C VAL A 17 1.83 -4.85 7.40
N VAL A 18 1.76 -5.56 8.54
CA VAL A 18 1.61 -4.93 9.85
C VAL A 18 2.77 -3.96 10.12
N GLY A 19 2.45 -2.74 10.56
CA GLY A 19 3.42 -1.66 10.76
C GLY A 19 3.87 -0.94 9.47
N ARG A 20 3.42 -1.38 8.29
CA ARG A 20 3.58 -0.65 7.02
C ARG A 20 2.42 0.33 6.81
N ALA A 21 2.61 1.29 5.91
CA ALA A 21 1.60 2.31 5.60
C ALA A 21 1.00 2.15 4.19
N ILE A 22 -0.33 2.28 4.09
CA ILE A 22 -1.04 2.51 2.84
C ILE A 22 -1.03 4.01 2.57
N VAL A 23 -0.60 4.40 1.36
CA VAL A 23 -0.55 5.80 0.91
C VAL A 23 -1.54 6.00 -0.22
N ILE A 24 -2.39 7.02 -0.11
CA ILE A 24 -3.32 7.44 -1.16
C ILE A 24 -2.73 8.66 -1.85
N HIS A 25 -2.62 8.61 -3.17
CA HIS A 25 -2.18 9.72 -4.00
C HIS A 25 -3.38 10.48 -4.61
N GLY A 26 -3.14 11.72 -5.05
CA GLY A 26 -4.18 12.60 -5.58
C GLY A 26 -4.62 12.32 -7.02
N LEU A 27 -3.82 11.58 -7.78
CA LEU A 27 -4.11 11.15 -9.15
C LEU A 27 -4.06 9.61 -9.25
N ALA A 28 -4.59 9.08 -10.34
CA ALA A 28 -4.52 7.66 -10.64
C ALA A 28 -3.07 7.24 -10.96
N ASP A 29 -2.70 6.03 -10.54
CA ASP A 29 -1.44 5.39 -10.90
C ASP A 29 -1.50 4.89 -12.37
N ASP A 30 -0.44 5.12 -13.14
CA ASP A 30 -0.33 4.69 -14.54
C ASP A 30 0.33 3.31 -14.73
N PHE A 31 0.81 2.68 -13.64
CA PHE A 31 1.50 1.40 -13.58
C PHE A 31 2.72 1.25 -14.51
N ALA A 32 3.29 2.36 -14.98
CA ALA A 32 4.43 2.35 -15.90
C ALA A 32 5.54 3.29 -15.42
N THR A 33 5.18 4.52 -15.06
CA THR A 33 6.14 5.55 -14.69
C THR A 33 6.68 5.27 -13.30
N GLN A 34 7.97 4.94 -13.23
CA GLN A 34 8.64 4.78 -11.95
C GLN A 34 9.21 6.12 -11.47
N PRO A 35 9.20 6.40 -10.15
CA PRO A 35 8.96 5.45 -9.05
C PRO A 35 7.54 5.41 -8.46
N THR A 36 6.62 6.29 -8.84
CA THR A 36 5.32 6.46 -8.15
C THR A 36 4.11 6.50 -9.08
N GLY A 37 4.21 5.93 -10.27
CA GLY A 37 3.09 5.77 -11.20
C GLY A 37 2.49 7.07 -11.72
N ASN A 38 3.26 8.18 -11.70
CA ASN A 38 2.75 9.52 -11.99
C ASN A 38 1.50 9.92 -11.17
N ALA A 39 1.33 9.34 -9.97
CA ALA A 39 0.11 9.49 -9.18
C ALA A 39 -0.03 10.85 -8.46
N GLY A 40 0.94 11.75 -8.59
CA GLY A 40 0.92 13.06 -7.94
C GLY A 40 1.20 13.03 -6.43
N ASN A 41 0.69 14.02 -5.69
CA ASN A 41 0.98 14.19 -4.27
C ASN A 41 0.26 13.17 -3.38
N ARG A 42 0.84 12.86 -2.22
CA ARG A 42 0.21 12.04 -1.17
C ARG A 42 -0.88 12.84 -0.47
N ILE A 43 -2.10 12.32 -0.45
CA ILE A 43 -3.27 12.95 0.17
C ILE A 43 -3.81 12.14 1.37
N GLY A 44 -3.35 10.91 1.56
CA GLY A 44 -3.70 10.07 2.69
C GLY A 44 -2.58 9.13 3.09
N CYS A 45 -2.49 8.81 4.37
CA CYS A 45 -1.54 7.86 4.94
C CYS A 45 -2.20 7.16 6.13
N GLY A 46 -2.17 5.83 6.14
CA GLY A 46 -2.67 5.03 7.25
C GLY A 46 -1.76 3.83 7.50
N VAL A 47 -1.35 3.64 8.76
CA VAL A 47 -0.57 2.46 9.16
C VAL A 47 -1.51 1.28 9.34
N VAL A 48 -1.14 0.13 8.80
CA VAL A 48 -1.82 -1.14 9.09
C VAL A 48 -1.42 -1.56 10.49
N ALA A 49 -2.36 -1.45 11.44
CA ALA A 49 -2.19 -1.92 12.81
C ALA A 49 -2.88 -3.28 12.97
N ALA A 50 -2.22 -4.19 13.69
CA ALA A 50 -2.92 -5.33 14.27
C ALA A 50 -3.69 -4.83 15.49
N GLU A 51 -4.94 -5.27 15.66
CA GLU A 51 -5.65 -5.06 16.92
C GLU A 51 -4.94 -5.81 18.05
N ALA A 52 -5.08 -5.29 19.27
CA ALA A 52 -4.50 -5.84 20.48
C ALA A 52 -5.28 -7.05 21.01
#